data_AF-A0A651FNS1-F1
#
_entry.id   AF-A0A651FNS1-F1
#
_cell.length_a   1.000
_cell.length_b   1.000
_cell.length_c   1.000
_cell.angle_alpha   90.00
_cell.angle_beta   90.00
_cell.angle_gamma   90.00
#
_symmetry.space_group_name_H-M   'P 1'
#
loop_
_entity.id
_entity.type
_entity.pdbx_description
1 polymer ?
#
loop_
_entity_poly.entity_id
_entity_poly.type
_entity_poly.pdbx_seq_one_letter_code
_entity_poly.pdbx_strand_id
1 'polypeptide(L)'
;MAKGSVITQQLVEALGLASVSFVLKAPLRNTLHPELQDPMFTIQVEEYPETIYLDRQYCFDHQFSVPSGYGTGDRILLWMRRVHRHRNNDPSQPATTVLMASDCFLYDQSREFQRFRLFLRSKRILDSQARDFLARNGEHFGTLVQSSEGITKILSALGHIAEWPDPENGFRRHSSSDATLEGLAKNYAAPLLTLRNAKNLPAHILRLDPEQRANVFRLLCHVPDQQDGSQSLIVFLRDMGAATNAQAVIRRTHGIKTGADLSRAIDTVRQFLTLPLG
;
A
#
# COMPACT_ATOMS: atom_id res chain seq x y z
N MET A 1 20.69 -25.40 -22.55
CA MET A 1 19.88 -24.17 -22.43
C MET A 1 19.14 -24.25 -21.10
N ALA A 2 19.58 -23.48 -20.10
CA ALA A 2 18.91 -23.49 -18.80
C ALA A 2 17.50 -22.92 -18.97
N LYS A 3 16.47 -23.68 -18.60
CA LYS A 3 15.10 -23.19 -18.46
C LYS A 3 15.14 -22.08 -17.42
N GLY A 4 15.28 -20.83 -17.87
CA GLY A 4 15.17 -19.67 -17.00
C GLY A 4 13.84 -19.75 -16.26
N SER A 5 13.84 -19.41 -14.98
CA SER A 5 12.61 -19.34 -14.21
C SER A 5 11.72 -18.25 -14.81
N VAL A 6 10.63 -18.67 -15.46
CA VAL A 6 9.64 -17.82 -16.13
C VAL A 6 8.51 -17.49 -15.14
N ILE A 7 7.96 -16.28 -15.18
CA ILE A 7 6.70 -15.98 -14.47
C ILE A 7 5.60 -16.72 -15.23
N THR A 8 5.10 -17.82 -14.69
CA THR A 8 4.04 -18.58 -15.35
C THR A 8 2.66 -18.03 -15.00
N GLN A 9 1.68 -18.24 -15.87
CA GLN A 9 0.28 -17.94 -15.57
C GLN A 9 -0.18 -18.62 -14.26
N GLN A 10 0.22 -19.89 -14.05
CA GLN A 10 -0.09 -20.63 -12.83
C GLN A 10 0.46 -19.95 -11.57
N LEU A 11 1.67 -19.39 -11.62
CA LEU A 11 2.23 -18.65 -10.48
C LEU A 11 1.42 -17.38 -10.21
N VAL A 12 1.02 -16.66 -11.24
CA VAL A 12 0.19 -15.45 -11.11
C VAL A 12 -1.20 -15.77 -10.57
N GLU A 13 -1.83 -16.83 -11.07
CA GLU A 13 -3.11 -17.32 -10.56
C GLU A 13 -3.00 -17.75 -9.09
N ALA A 14 -1.96 -18.51 -8.74
CA ALA A 14 -1.70 -18.94 -7.36
C ALA A 14 -1.47 -17.77 -6.39
N LEU A 15 -0.94 -16.66 -6.90
CA LEU A 15 -0.73 -15.42 -6.13
C LEU A 15 -1.95 -14.48 -6.16
N GLY A 16 -3.04 -14.85 -6.83
CA GLY A 16 -4.24 -14.02 -6.94
C GLY A 16 -4.05 -12.77 -7.81
N LEU A 17 -3.04 -12.77 -8.70
CA LEU A 17 -2.67 -11.62 -9.52
C LEU A 17 -3.28 -11.67 -10.93
N ALA A 18 -4.15 -12.64 -11.19
CA ALA A 18 -4.77 -12.81 -12.49
C ALA A 18 -5.54 -11.55 -12.93
N SER A 19 -6.18 -10.84 -12.00
CA SER A 19 -6.94 -9.61 -12.26
C SER A 19 -6.08 -8.38 -12.61
N VAL A 20 -4.75 -8.51 -12.55
CA VAL A 20 -3.80 -7.47 -12.96
C VAL A 20 -2.89 -7.96 -14.10
N SER A 21 -3.28 -9.09 -14.73
CA SER A 21 -2.66 -9.64 -15.93
C SER A 21 -3.38 -9.11 -17.14
N PHE A 22 -2.63 -8.53 -18.07
CA PHE A 22 -3.17 -7.93 -19.28
C PHE A 22 -2.50 -8.55 -20.50
N VAL A 23 -3.24 -8.63 -21.61
CA VAL A 23 -2.71 -9.02 -22.92
C VAL A 23 -2.42 -7.76 -23.73
N LEU A 24 -1.23 -7.66 -24.32
CA LEU A 24 -0.86 -6.55 -25.18
C LEU A 24 -1.63 -6.60 -26.51
N LYS A 25 -2.38 -5.54 -26.82
CA LYS A 25 -3.04 -5.37 -28.13
C LYS A 25 -2.07 -4.89 -29.21
N ALA A 26 -1.02 -4.19 -28.80
CA ALA A 26 0.00 -3.65 -29.70
C ALA A 26 1.38 -3.71 -29.04
N PRO A 27 2.46 -3.72 -29.85
CA PRO A 27 3.81 -3.53 -29.35
C PRO A 27 3.92 -2.28 -28.48
N LEU A 28 4.77 -2.32 -27.45
CA LEU A 28 5.13 -1.14 -26.68
C LEU A 28 5.83 -0.12 -27.59
N ARG A 29 5.36 1.13 -27.59
CA ARG A 29 5.93 2.18 -28.45
C ARG A 29 6.43 3.35 -27.62
N ASN A 30 7.56 3.89 -28.03
CA ASN A 30 8.11 5.12 -27.47
C ASN A 30 7.56 6.31 -28.27
N THR A 31 6.74 7.14 -27.62
CA THR A 31 6.06 8.28 -28.25
C THR A 31 5.97 9.45 -27.28
N LEU A 32 5.77 10.66 -27.79
CA LEU A 32 5.45 11.81 -26.92
C LEU A 32 4.00 11.71 -26.44
N HIS A 33 3.76 12.03 -25.17
CA HIS A 33 2.40 12.17 -24.66
C HIS A 33 1.69 13.34 -25.38
N PRO A 34 0.44 13.17 -25.86
CA PRO A 34 -0.22 14.15 -26.73
C PRO A 34 -0.32 15.56 -26.12
N GLU A 35 -0.65 15.67 -24.84
CA GLU A 35 -0.78 16.97 -24.16
C GLU A 35 0.52 17.44 -23.50
N LEU A 36 1.07 16.60 -22.61
CA LEU A 36 2.29 16.88 -21.87
C LEU A 36 3.54 17.09 -22.74
N GLN A 37 3.59 16.45 -23.92
CA GLN A 37 4.77 16.41 -24.81
C GLN A 37 6.03 15.79 -24.17
N ASP A 38 5.85 15.04 -23.07
CA ASP A 38 6.91 14.28 -22.42
C ASP A 38 7.15 12.94 -23.14
N PRO A 39 8.40 12.46 -23.26
CA PRO A 39 8.70 11.16 -23.85
C PRO A 39 8.27 10.01 -22.94
N MET A 40 7.36 9.16 -23.42
CA MET A 40 6.75 8.08 -22.66
C MET A 40 6.71 6.78 -23.47
N PHE A 41 6.62 5.65 -22.78
CA PHE A 41 6.19 4.41 -23.42
C PHE A 41 4.67 4.30 -23.37
N THR A 42 4.07 3.94 -24.50
CA THR A 42 2.62 3.68 -24.62
C THR A 42 2.38 2.19 -24.63
N ILE A 43 1.41 1.78 -23.83
CA ILE A 43 0.99 0.41 -23.61
C ILE A 43 -0.50 0.35 -23.96
N GLN A 44 -0.86 -0.57 -24.86
CA GLN A 44 -2.25 -0.86 -25.20
C GLN A 44 -2.55 -2.31 -24.84
N VAL A 45 -3.61 -2.52 -24.08
CA VAL A 45 -3.97 -3.84 -23.54
C VAL A 45 -5.41 -4.22 -23.86
N GLU A 46 -5.71 -5.51 -23.72
CA GLU A 46 -7.04 -6.05 -23.98
C GLU A 46 -8.10 -5.56 -23.00
N GLU A 47 -7.81 -5.63 -21.69
CA GLU A 47 -8.81 -5.34 -20.65
C GLU A 47 -9.02 -3.85 -20.37
N TYR A 48 -8.02 -3.01 -20.66
CA TYR A 48 -8.09 -1.58 -20.40
C TYR A 48 -8.29 -0.79 -21.71
N PRO A 49 -9.35 0.03 -21.80
CA PRO A 49 -9.70 0.71 -23.06
C PRO A 49 -8.85 1.97 -23.33
N GLU A 50 -8.37 2.66 -22.29
CA GLU A 50 -7.53 3.85 -22.45
C GLU A 50 -6.05 3.46 -22.67
N THR A 51 -5.25 4.37 -23.23
CA THR A 51 -3.81 4.14 -23.36
C THR A 51 -3.14 4.26 -21.99
N ILE A 52 -2.32 3.28 -21.64
CA ILE A 52 -1.54 3.30 -20.40
C ILE A 52 -0.14 3.84 -20.73
N TYR A 53 0.34 4.76 -19.93
CA TYR A 53 1.66 5.37 -20.10
C TYR A 53 2.65 4.81 -19.08
N LEU A 54 3.88 4.56 -19.50
CA LEU A 54 4.97 4.17 -18.60
C LEU A 54 6.10 5.18 -18.73
N ASP A 55 6.57 5.66 -17.57
CA ASP A 55 7.60 6.70 -17.52
C ASP A 55 8.92 6.18 -18.09
N ARG A 56 9.48 6.94 -19.02
CA ARG A 56 10.71 6.55 -19.71
C ARG A 56 11.93 6.56 -18.77
N GLN A 57 12.00 7.53 -17.86
CA GLN A 57 13.08 7.63 -16.88
C GLN A 57 13.02 6.43 -15.93
N TYR A 58 11.82 6.11 -15.42
CA TYR A 58 11.59 4.92 -14.59
C TYR A 58 12.10 3.64 -15.28
N CYS A 59 11.76 3.44 -16.56
CA CYS A 59 12.26 2.28 -17.32
C CYS A 59 13.79 2.22 -17.39
N PHE A 60 14.44 3.36 -17.60
CA PHE A 60 15.91 3.42 -17.65
C PHE A 60 16.54 3.13 -16.30
N ASP A 61 16.07 3.77 -15.24
CA ASP A 61 16.59 3.62 -13.88
C ASP A 61 16.42 2.18 -13.38
N HIS A 62 15.30 1.56 -13.72
CA HIS A 62 15.04 0.18 -13.37
C HIS A 62 15.71 -0.79 -14.31
N GLN A 63 16.29 -0.34 -15.43
CA GLN A 63 16.87 -1.18 -16.48
C GLN A 63 15.82 -2.11 -17.14
N PHE A 64 14.58 -1.63 -17.27
CA PHE A 64 13.55 -2.27 -18.07
C PHE A 64 13.99 -2.21 -19.54
N SER A 65 14.31 -3.38 -20.10
CA SER A 65 14.63 -3.44 -21.52
C SER A 65 13.32 -3.51 -22.28
N VAL A 66 13.12 -2.57 -23.20
CA VAL A 66 12.05 -2.61 -24.21
C VAL A 66 12.65 -3.00 -25.56
N PRO A 67 13.04 -4.27 -25.79
CA PRO A 67 13.39 -4.76 -27.10
C PRO A 67 12.24 -4.57 -28.08
N SER A 68 12.60 -4.36 -29.33
CA SER A 68 11.73 -4.24 -30.50
C SER A 68 10.85 -5.47 -30.77
N GLY A 69 11.02 -6.57 -30.01
CA GLY A 69 10.31 -7.84 -30.19
C GLY A 69 9.08 -8.04 -29.31
N TYR A 70 8.72 -7.10 -28.43
CA TYR A 70 7.47 -7.21 -27.66
C TYR A 70 6.28 -6.99 -28.58
N GLY A 71 5.51 -8.06 -28.78
CA GLY A 71 4.50 -8.17 -29.81
C GLY A 71 3.09 -8.14 -29.25
N THR A 72 2.13 -7.89 -30.14
CA THR A 72 0.72 -8.17 -29.85
C THR A 72 0.56 -9.62 -29.35
N GLY A 73 -0.21 -9.82 -28.29
CA GLY A 73 -0.46 -11.13 -27.67
C GLY A 73 0.42 -11.45 -26.46
N ASP A 74 1.51 -10.71 -26.25
CA ASP A 74 2.35 -10.88 -25.06
C ASP A 74 1.57 -10.51 -23.78
N ARG A 75 1.83 -11.26 -22.70
CA ARG A 75 1.18 -11.03 -21.41
C ARG A 75 2.06 -10.23 -20.46
N ILE A 76 1.44 -9.26 -19.78
CA ILE A 76 2.10 -8.34 -18.86
C ILE A 76 1.33 -8.19 -17.56
N LEU A 77 2.06 -7.97 -16.46
CA LEU A 77 1.49 -7.51 -15.19
C LEU A 77 1.65 -6.00 -15.13
N LEU A 78 0.57 -5.27 -14.87
CA LEU A 78 0.59 -3.82 -14.72
C LEU A 78 -0.05 -3.37 -13.41
N TRP A 79 0.62 -2.44 -12.72
CA TRP A 79 -0.01 -1.62 -11.69
C TRP A 79 -0.32 -0.25 -12.26
N MET A 80 -1.61 0.06 -12.38
CA MET A 80 -2.05 1.31 -12.96
C MET A 80 -2.52 2.27 -11.87
N ARG A 81 -2.10 3.53 -11.97
CA ARG A 81 -2.57 4.64 -11.13
C ARG A 81 -2.88 5.85 -11.99
N ARG A 82 -3.88 6.64 -11.59
CA ARG A 82 -4.12 7.94 -12.19
C ARG A 82 -3.28 9.00 -11.48
N VAL A 83 -2.54 9.79 -12.25
CA VAL A 83 -1.65 10.83 -11.74
C VAL A 83 -1.99 12.14 -12.42
N HIS A 84 -2.07 13.22 -11.65
CA HIS A 84 -2.19 14.57 -12.19
C HIS A 84 -0.78 15.10 -12.48
N ARG A 85 -0.50 15.37 -13.76
CA ARG A 85 0.77 15.94 -14.20
C ARG A 85 0.55 17.34 -14.76
N HIS A 86 1.41 18.25 -14.38
CA HIS A 86 1.52 19.55 -15.05
C HIS A 86 2.46 19.43 -16.24
N ARG A 87 2.25 20.27 -17.24
CA ARG A 87 3.18 20.41 -18.35
C ARG A 87 4.50 20.97 -17.81
N ASN A 88 5.62 20.36 -18.22
CA ASN A 88 6.94 20.82 -17.80
C ASN A 88 7.08 22.31 -18.11
N ASN A 89 7.29 23.11 -17.06
CA ASN A 89 7.54 24.56 -17.04
C ASN A 89 6.33 25.52 -16.97
N ASP A 90 5.10 25.06 -16.76
CA ASP A 90 3.97 26.00 -16.53
C ASP A 90 2.97 25.49 -15.47
N PRO A 91 3.18 25.81 -14.18
CA PRO A 91 2.25 25.45 -13.11
C PRO A 91 0.91 26.22 -13.18
N SER A 92 0.79 27.22 -14.06
CA SER A 92 -0.48 27.96 -14.24
C SER A 92 -1.48 27.22 -15.13
N GLN A 93 -1.05 26.19 -15.85
CA GLN A 93 -1.94 25.36 -16.68
C GLN A 93 -2.62 24.26 -15.86
N PRO A 94 -3.88 23.91 -16.22
CA PRO A 94 -4.59 22.83 -15.58
C PRO A 94 -3.82 21.51 -15.74
N ALA A 95 -3.74 20.73 -14.66
CA ALA A 95 -3.07 19.45 -14.69
C ALA A 95 -3.82 18.46 -15.60
N THR A 96 -3.09 17.74 -16.44
CA THR A 96 -3.62 16.61 -17.20
C THR A 96 -3.65 15.38 -16.31
N THR A 97 -4.80 14.69 -16.28
CA THR A 97 -4.89 13.38 -15.61
C THR A 97 -4.38 12.30 -16.55
N VAL A 98 -3.34 11.58 -16.15
CA VAL A 98 -2.71 10.52 -16.95
C VAL A 98 -2.85 9.19 -16.23
N LEU A 99 -3.22 8.15 -16.97
CA LEU A 99 -3.15 6.78 -16.48
C LEU A 99 -1.73 6.24 -16.66
N MET A 100 -1.04 6.08 -15.54
CA MET A 100 0.36 5.64 -15.49
C MET A 100 0.45 4.20 -15.02
N ALA A 101 1.25 3.39 -15.70
CA ALA A 101 1.79 2.16 -15.14
C ALA A 101 2.93 2.52 -14.17
N SER A 102 2.80 2.10 -12.91
CA SER A 102 3.85 2.21 -11.89
C SER A 102 4.89 1.11 -12.02
N ASP A 103 4.45 -0.10 -12.32
CA ASP A 103 5.31 -1.27 -12.53
C ASP A 103 4.78 -2.07 -13.71
N CYS A 104 5.69 -2.62 -14.51
CA CYS A 104 5.38 -3.44 -15.67
C CYS A 104 6.29 -4.66 -15.69
N PHE A 105 5.71 -5.88 -15.68
CA PHE A 105 6.48 -7.12 -15.75
C PHE A 105 6.02 -7.95 -16.94
N LEU A 106 6.97 -8.36 -17.77
CA LEU A 106 6.75 -9.30 -18.86
C LEU A 106 6.95 -10.71 -18.34
N TYR A 107 5.97 -11.58 -18.58
CA TYR A 107 5.93 -12.89 -17.93
C TYR A 107 7.14 -13.77 -18.29
N ASP A 108 7.61 -13.67 -19.53
CA ASP A 108 8.65 -14.55 -20.09
C ASP A 108 10.08 -13.99 -19.99
N GLN A 109 10.29 -12.90 -19.24
CA GLN A 109 11.60 -12.26 -19.13
C GLN A 109 12.31 -12.61 -17.82
N SER A 110 13.45 -13.31 -17.91
CA SER A 110 14.20 -13.79 -16.72
C SER A 110 14.69 -12.68 -15.78
N ARG A 111 14.98 -11.47 -16.30
CA ARG A 111 15.36 -10.31 -15.48
C ARG A 111 14.16 -9.76 -14.72
N GLU A 112 13.02 -9.65 -15.41
CA GLU A 112 11.76 -9.20 -14.81
C GLU A 112 11.26 -10.22 -13.78
N PHE A 113 11.48 -11.52 -13.98
CA PHE A 113 11.22 -12.54 -12.97
C PHE A 113 11.99 -12.29 -11.66
N GLN A 114 13.27 -11.90 -11.71
CA GLN A 114 14.02 -11.59 -10.49
C GLN A 114 13.51 -10.32 -9.80
N ARG A 115 13.14 -9.29 -10.57
CA ARG A 115 12.51 -8.09 -10.01
C ARG A 115 11.16 -8.40 -9.38
N PHE A 116 10.32 -9.15 -10.08
CA PHE A 116 9.03 -9.61 -9.61
C PHE A 116 9.16 -10.45 -8.34
N ARG A 117 10.17 -11.33 -8.23
CA ARG A 117 10.46 -12.05 -6.99
C ARG A 117 10.83 -11.14 -5.83
N LEU A 118 11.64 -10.09 -6.07
CA LEU A 118 11.96 -9.10 -5.05
C LEU A 118 10.72 -8.29 -4.67
N PHE A 119 9.88 -7.95 -5.63
CA PHE A 119 8.59 -7.27 -5.43
C PHE A 119 7.62 -8.10 -4.58
N LEU A 120 7.44 -9.38 -4.90
CA LEU A 120 6.65 -10.32 -4.10
C LEU A 120 7.22 -10.50 -2.68
N ARG A 121 8.55 -10.68 -2.57
CA ARG A 121 9.22 -10.78 -1.27
C ARG A 121 9.06 -9.52 -0.43
N SER A 122 9.00 -8.37 -1.09
CA SER A 122 8.79 -7.09 -0.43
C SER A 122 7.32 -6.74 -0.24
N LYS A 123 6.36 -7.68 -0.44
CA LYS A 123 4.90 -7.50 -0.24
C LYS A 123 4.30 -6.16 -0.75
N ARG A 124 4.96 -5.45 -1.67
CA ARG A 124 4.60 -4.09 -2.09
C ARG A 124 3.24 -4.00 -2.77
N ILE A 125 2.87 -5.06 -3.46
CA ILE A 125 1.53 -5.17 -4.03
C ILE A 125 0.45 -5.02 -2.96
N LEU A 126 0.61 -5.69 -1.83
CA LEU A 126 -0.41 -5.70 -0.79
C LEU A 126 -0.49 -4.32 -0.13
N ASP A 127 0.65 -3.62 0.03
CA ASP A 127 0.68 -2.23 0.47
C ASP A 127 0.00 -1.28 -0.54
N SER A 128 0.28 -1.41 -1.84
CA SER A 128 -0.36 -0.60 -2.89
C SER A 128 -1.87 -0.82 -2.92
N GLN A 129 -2.32 -2.08 -2.86
CA GLN A 129 -3.75 -2.42 -2.82
C GLN A 129 -4.41 -1.87 -1.55
N ALA A 130 -3.72 -1.89 -0.41
CA ALA A 130 -4.21 -1.32 0.83
C ALA A 130 -4.35 0.21 0.76
N ARG A 131 -3.37 0.90 0.17
CA ARG A 131 -3.42 2.35 -0.05
C ARG A 131 -4.52 2.74 -1.03
N ASP A 132 -4.69 1.99 -2.11
CA ASP A 132 -5.80 2.19 -3.06
C ASP A 132 -7.16 1.96 -2.39
N PHE A 133 -7.26 0.94 -1.53
CA PHE A 133 -8.47 0.69 -0.75
C PHE A 133 -8.80 1.88 0.15
N LEU A 134 -7.81 2.44 0.85
CA LEU A 134 -7.98 3.64 1.68
C LEU A 134 -8.46 4.85 0.87
N ALA A 135 -7.82 5.11 -0.27
CA ALA A 135 -8.19 6.21 -1.14
C ALA A 135 -9.63 6.11 -1.66
N ARG A 136 -10.10 4.90 -2.00
CA ARG A 136 -11.43 4.69 -2.58
C ARG A 136 -12.55 4.56 -1.56
N ASN A 137 -12.26 4.04 -0.37
CA ASN A 137 -13.30 3.65 0.60
C ASN A 137 -13.28 4.49 1.87
N GLY A 138 -12.33 5.39 2.06
CA GLY A 138 -12.19 6.18 3.28
C GLY A 138 -13.49 6.87 3.71
N GLU A 139 -14.20 7.51 2.77
CA GLU A 139 -15.48 8.18 3.05
C GLU A 139 -16.58 7.24 3.56
N HIS A 140 -16.49 5.94 3.26
CA HIS A 140 -17.46 4.92 3.66
C HIS A 140 -17.10 4.20 4.96
N PHE A 141 -15.97 4.55 5.61
CA PHE A 141 -15.55 3.89 6.84
C PHE A 141 -16.61 3.96 7.93
N GLY A 142 -17.31 5.09 8.07
CA GLY A 142 -18.39 5.25 9.05
C GLY A 142 -19.49 4.18 8.95
N THR A 143 -19.79 3.71 7.74
CA THR A 143 -20.75 2.61 7.50
C THR A 143 -20.09 1.25 7.66
N LEU A 144 -18.88 1.07 7.10
CA LEU A 144 -18.18 -0.22 7.14
C LEU A 144 -17.88 -0.68 8.57
N VAL A 145 -17.49 0.24 9.46
CA VAL A 145 -17.15 -0.09 10.86
C VAL A 145 -18.36 -0.51 11.70
N GLN A 146 -19.59 -0.32 11.21
CA GLN A 146 -20.80 -0.79 11.90
C GLN A 146 -20.96 -2.31 11.82
N SER A 147 -20.21 -2.98 10.95
CA SER A 147 -20.28 -4.43 10.74
C SER A 147 -18.95 -5.11 11.02
N SER A 148 -19.02 -6.31 11.62
CA SER A 148 -17.86 -7.19 11.85
C SER A 148 -17.12 -7.53 10.54
N GLU A 149 -17.86 -7.73 9.45
CA GLU A 149 -17.30 -7.99 8.12
C GLU A 149 -16.56 -6.76 7.58
N GLY A 150 -17.14 -5.56 7.69
CA GLY A 150 -16.52 -4.33 7.23
C GLY A 150 -15.23 -4.00 8.00
N ILE A 151 -15.22 -4.15 9.33
CA ILE A 151 -13.98 -4.02 10.12
C ILE A 151 -12.92 -5.02 9.64
N THR A 152 -13.30 -6.27 9.40
CA THR A 152 -12.37 -7.30 8.92
C THR A 152 -11.79 -6.95 7.56
N LYS A 153 -12.61 -6.44 6.63
CA LYS A 153 -12.14 -5.96 5.31
C LYS A 153 -11.16 -4.81 5.43
N ILE A 154 -11.48 -3.80 6.26
CA ILE A 154 -10.59 -2.66 6.51
C ILE A 154 -9.26 -3.14 7.10
N LEU A 155 -9.31 -4.00 8.11
CA LEU A 155 -8.11 -4.52 8.77
C LEU A 155 -7.27 -5.41 7.85
N SER A 156 -7.89 -6.19 6.96
CA SER A 156 -7.17 -6.98 5.97
C SER A 156 -6.37 -6.06 5.04
N ALA A 157 -6.94 -4.95 4.57
CA ALA A 157 -6.19 -3.96 3.81
C ALA A 157 -5.07 -3.32 4.67
N LEU A 158 -5.42 -2.76 5.84
CA LEU A 158 -4.46 -2.04 6.68
C LEU A 158 -3.29 -2.91 7.18
N GLY A 159 -3.54 -4.19 7.46
CA GLY A 159 -2.52 -5.13 7.93
C GLY A 159 -1.39 -5.37 6.92
N HIS A 160 -1.64 -5.07 5.65
CA HIS A 160 -0.65 -5.18 4.58
C HIS A 160 0.12 -3.90 4.30
N ILE A 161 -0.26 -2.78 4.93
CA ILE A 161 0.51 -1.54 4.82
C ILE A 161 1.85 -1.74 5.51
N ALA A 162 2.94 -1.42 4.81
CA ALA A 162 4.26 -1.49 5.39
C ALA A 162 5.09 -0.24 5.11
N GLU A 163 6.03 0.01 6.02
CA GLU A 163 7.10 0.98 5.82
C GLU A 163 8.22 0.29 5.05
N TRP A 164 8.25 0.52 3.75
CA TRP A 164 9.29 -0.06 2.91
C TRP A 164 10.55 0.80 2.96
N PRO A 165 11.74 0.21 3.15
CA PRO A 165 12.94 0.85 2.67
C PRO A 165 12.81 1.00 1.15
N ASP A 166 12.91 2.25 0.68
CA ASP A 166 12.97 2.59 -0.73
C ASP A 166 14.11 1.78 -1.39
N PRO A 167 13.83 0.92 -2.39
CA PRO A 167 14.86 0.04 -2.93
C PRO A 167 15.75 0.79 -3.94
N GLU A 168 15.33 1.98 -4.38
CA GLU A 168 16.05 2.83 -5.33
C GLU A 168 17.10 3.67 -4.60
N ASN A 169 16.83 4.04 -3.36
CA ASN A 169 17.68 4.92 -2.55
C ASN A 169 18.51 4.18 -1.51
N GLY A 170 19.31 3.19 -1.97
CA GLY A 170 20.17 2.35 -1.14
C GLY A 170 20.65 3.02 0.14
N PHE A 171 20.09 2.60 1.29
CA PHE A 171 20.44 3.05 2.65
C PHE A 171 20.62 4.56 2.88
N ARG A 172 20.07 5.44 2.02
CA ARG A 172 20.02 6.89 2.27
C ARG A 172 18.57 7.29 2.48
N ARG A 173 18.25 7.52 3.75
CA ARG A 173 16.97 8.03 4.24
C ARG A 173 16.65 9.37 3.59
N HIS A 174 15.94 9.38 2.48
CA HIS A 174 15.10 10.52 2.13
C HIS A 174 13.68 10.23 2.58
N SER A 175 13.34 10.91 3.67
CA SER A 175 12.05 10.99 4.32
C SER A 175 11.04 11.72 3.45
N SER A 176 10.43 11.06 2.46
CA SER A 176 9.09 11.50 2.06
C SER A 176 8.16 11.11 3.20
N SER A 177 7.59 12.09 3.88
CA SER A 177 6.69 11.85 5.03
C SER A 177 5.56 10.89 4.65
N ASP A 178 5.12 10.91 3.39
CA ASP A 178 4.03 10.12 2.82
C ASP A 178 4.27 8.60 2.74
N ALA A 179 5.53 8.16 2.77
CA ALA A 179 5.88 6.74 2.74
C ALA A 179 5.83 6.09 4.12
N THR A 180 5.79 6.88 5.20
CA THR A 180 5.76 6.37 6.58
C THR A 180 4.34 6.07 7.04
N LEU A 181 4.17 5.19 8.06
CA LEU A 181 2.85 4.98 8.68
C LEU A 181 2.31 6.30 9.26
N GLU A 182 3.19 7.17 9.76
CA GLU A 182 2.80 8.47 10.29
C GLU A 182 2.24 9.39 9.20
N GLY A 183 2.85 9.44 8.02
CA GLY A 183 2.32 10.21 6.89
C GLY A 183 0.97 9.68 6.40
N LEU A 184 0.84 8.35 6.29
CA LEU A 184 -0.44 7.72 5.98
C LEU A 184 -1.52 8.05 7.02
N ALA A 185 -1.17 7.97 8.31
CA ALA A 185 -2.10 8.30 9.39
C ALA A 185 -2.59 9.75 9.32
N LYS A 186 -1.73 10.68 8.90
CA LYS A 186 -2.09 12.09 8.69
C LYS A 186 -2.94 12.28 7.43
N ASN A 187 -2.57 11.67 6.31
CA ASN A 187 -3.28 11.82 5.03
C ASN A 187 -4.70 11.23 5.08
N TYR A 188 -4.89 10.16 5.86
CA TYR A 188 -6.18 9.49 6.04
C TYR A 188 -6.73 9.65 7.47
N ALA A 189 -6.45 10.78 8.14
CA ALA A 189 -6.77 10.97 9.55
C ALA A 189 -8.25 10.75 9.89
N ALA A 190 -9.16 11.40 9.17
CA ALA A 190 -10.61 11.30 9.44
C ALA A 190 -11.17 9.86 9.33
N PRO A 191 -10.94 9.09 8.24
CA PRO A 191 -11.42 7.72 8.16
C PRO A 191 -10.74 6.79 9.17
N LEU A 192 -9.43 6.94 9.40
CA LEU A 192 -8.71 6.11 10.37
C LEU A 192 -9.10 6.42 11.82
N LEU A 193 -9.49 7.65 12.13
CA LEU A 193 -10.02 8.03 13.44
C LEU A 193 -11.38 7.37 13.68
N THR A 194 -12.24 7.34 12.64
CA THR A 194 -13.52 6.63 12.66
C THR A 194 -13.32 5.15 12.96
N LEU A 195 -12.31 4.53 12.32
CA LEU A 195 -11.94 3.15 12.61
C LEU A 195 -11.44 2.99 14.05
N ARG A 196 -10.50 3.83 14.50
CA ARG A 196 -9.90 3.75 15.85
C ARG A 196 -10.95 3.80 16.95
N ASN A 197 -12.00 4.61 16.76
CA ASN A 197 -13.08 4.78 17.72
C ASN A 197 -14.16 3.69 17.64
N ALA A 198 -14.04 2.72 16.73
CA ALA A 198 -14.99 1.63 16.62
C ALA A 198 -14.85 0.65 17.79
N LYS A 199 -15.93 0.48 18.56
CA LYS A 199 -15.97 -0.30 19.81
C LYS A 199 -15.43 -1.74 19.69
N ASN A 200 -15.68 -2.39 18.56
CA ASN A 200 -15.31 -3.79 18.35
C ASN A 200 -13.89 -3.95 17.77
N LEU A 201 -13.23 -2.86 17.36
CA LEU A 201 -11.94 -2.89 16.69
C LEU A 201 -10.87 -3.68 17.46
N PRO A 202 -10.68 -3.51 18.78
CA PRO A 202 -9.62 -4.20 19.50
C PRO A 202 -9.66 -5.73 19.39
N ALA A 203 -10.86 -6.31 19.51
CA ALA A 203 -11.05 -7.75 19.38
C ALA A 203 -10.73 -8.25 17.96
N HIS A 204 -11.02 -7.44 16.94
CA HIS A 204 -10.69 -7.76 15.56
C HIS A 204 -9.19 -7.64 15.27
N ILE A 205 -8.51 -6.63 15.83
CA ILE A 205 -7.06 -6.50 15.71
C ILE A 205 -6.39 -7.77 16.26
N LEU A 206 -6.78 -8.24 17.46
CA LEU A 206 -6.18 -9.43 18.08
C LEU A 206 -6.32 -10.73 17.25
N ARG A 207 -7.26 -10.78 16.29
CA ARG A 207 -7.44 -11.94 15.40
C ARG A 207 -6.52 -11.94 14.18
N LEU A 208 -5.88 -10.82 13.85
CA LEU A 208 -4.93 -10.73 12.73
C LEU A 208 -3.67 -11.56 13.00
N ASP A 209 -2.77 -11.69 12.03
CA ASP A 209 -1.44 -12.27 12.29
C ASP A 209 -0.55 -11.29 13.09
N PRO A 210 0.41 -11.75 13.91
CA PRO A 210 1.23 -10.88 14.77
C PRO A 210 1.88 -9.68 14.05
N GLU A 211 2.38 -9.89 12.83
CA GLU A 211 2.97 -8.83 12.00
C GLU A 211 1.93 -7.76 11.63
N GLN A 212 0.74 -8.19 11.21
CA GLN A 212 -0.37 -7.33 10.84
C GLN A 212 -0.94 -6.59 12.06
N ARG A 213 -1.08 -7.26 13.21
CA ARG A 213 -1.50 -6.66 14.49
C ARG A 213 -0.64 -5.47 14.84
N ALA A 214 0.68 -5.68 14.84
CA ALA A 214 1.65 -4.66 15.21
C ALA A 214 1.63 -3.48 14.23
N ASN A 215 1.51 -3.75 12.93
CA ASN A 215 1.42 -2.72 11.90
C ASN A 215 0.16 -1.86 12.04
N VAL A 216 -1.02 -2.48 12.12
CA VAL A 216 -2.29 -1.77 12.28
C VAL A 216 -2.30 -0.95 13.57
N PHE A 217 -1.87 -1.55 14.68
CA PHE A 217 -1.79 -0.84 15.96
C PHE A 217 -0.91 0.40 15.86
N ARG A 218 0.30 0.26 15.29
CA ARG A 218 1.24 1.37 15.11
C ARG A 218 0.65 2.47 14.23
N LEU A 219 0.01 2.13 13.12
CA LEU A 219 -0.67 3.08 12.25
C LEU A 219 -1.73 3.88 13.03
N LEU A 220 -2.60 3.20 13.79
CA LEU A 220 -3.68 3.84 14.54
C LEU A 220 -3.20 4.71 15.70
N CYS A 221 -2.03 4.41 16.28
CA CYS A 221 -1.40 5.26 17.29
C CYS A 221 -0.93 6.62 16.71
N HIS A 222 -0.63 6.68 15.41
CA HIS A 222 -0.21 7.92 14.75
C HIS A 222 -1.37 8.78 14.23
N VAL A 223 -2.61 8.28 14.27
CA VAL A 223 -3.78 9.01 13.76
C VAL A 223 -4.02 10.25 14.63
N PRO A 224 -3.93 11.46 14.08
CA PRO A 224 -4.20 12.67 14.84
C PRO A 224 -5.69 12.81 15.10
N ASP A 225 -6.02 13.40 16.25
CA ASP A 225 -7.38 13.80 16.59
C ASP A 225 -7.36 15.27 16.99
N GLN A 226 -7.99 16.12 16.18
CA GLN A 226 -8.01 17.55 16.41
C GLN A 226 -9.03 17.97 17.47
N GLN A 227 -10.03 17.13 17.75
CA GLN A 227 -11.11 17.43 18.69
C GLN A 227 -10.74 16.98 20.10
N ASP A 228 -10.38 15.72 20.26
CA ASP A 228 -10.10 15.10 21.57
C ASP A 228 -8.61 14.99 21.88
N GLY A 229 -7.73 15.36 20.94
CA GLY A 229 -6.29 15.34 21.14
C GLY A 229 -5.76 13.95 21.48
N SER A 230 -4.98 13.84 22.57
CA SER A 230 -4.45 12.56 23.04
C SER A 230 -5.48 11.69 23.74
N GLN A 231 -6.67 12.21 24.05
CA GLN A 231 -7.67 11.48 24.83
C GLN A 231 -8.26 10.29 24.06
N SER A 232 -8.52 10.43 22.77
CA SER A 232 -9.03 9.32 21.95
C SER A 232 -8.00 8.20 21.80
N LEU A 233 -6.70 8.54 21.75
CA LEU A 233 -5.62 7.54 21.81
C LEU A 233 -5.58 6.82 23.16
N ILE A 234 -5.79 7.53 24.28
CA ILE A 234 -5.85 6.92 25.62
C ILE A 234 -7.01 5.94 25.72
N VAL A 235 -8.19 6.31 25.20
CA VAL A 235 -9.38 5.43 25.17
C VAL A 235 -9.07 4.18 24.34
N PHE A 236 -8.53 4.35 23.13
CA PHE A 236 -8.12 3.23 22.28
C PHE A 236 -7.13 2.28 22.99
N LEU A 237 -6.13 2.81 23.68
CA LEU A 237 -5.15 2.00 24.42
C LEU A 237 -5.80 1.23 25.58
N ARG A 238 -6.76 1.84 26.29
CA ARG A 238 -7.51 1.17 27.36
C ARG A 238 -8.36 0.03 26.81
N ASP A 239 -9.06 0.26 25.71
CA ASP A 239 -9.90 -0.75 25.08
C ASP A 239 -9.05 -1.90 24.49
N MET A 240 -7.92 -1.58 23.88
CA MET A 240 -6.90 -2.56 23.47
C MET A 240 -6.41 -3.37 24.66
N GLY A 241 -6.03 -2.71 25.76
CA GLY A 241 -5.58 -3.38 26.98
C GLY A 241 -6.63 -4.33 27.55
N ALA A 242 -7.89 -3.89 27.65
CA ALA A 242 -9.00 -4.72 28.09
C ALA A 242 -9.20 -5.94 27.19
N ALA A 243 -9.15 -5.76 25.87
CA ALA A 243 -9.34 -6.86 24.91
C ALA A 243 -8.26 -7.95 25.00
N THR A 244 -7.04 -7.62 25.45
CA THR A 244 -5.97 -8.63 25.61
C THR A 244 -6.22 -9.65 26.72
N ASN A 245 -7.09 -9.35 27.69
CA ASN A 245 -7.27 -10.09 28.95
C ASN A 245 -5.96 -10.30 29.76
N ALA A 246 -4.87 -9.62 29.42
CA ALA A 246 -3.59 -9.73 30.11
C ALA A 246 -3.49 -8.67 31.22
N GLN A 247 -3.50 -9.11 32.48
CA GLN A 247 -3.47 -8.21 33.66
C GLN A 247 -2.32 -7.20 33.63
N ALA A 248 -1.15 -7.60 33.12
CA ALA A 248 0.00 -6.71 32.97
C ALA A 248 -0.28 -5.55 31.98
N VAL A 249 -0.95 -5.84 30.86
CA VAL A 249 -1.30 -4.86 29.82
C VAL A 249 -2.45 -3.96 30.29
N ILE A 250 -3.48 -4.54 30.92
CA ILE A 250 -4.63 -3.82 31.47
C ILE A 250 -4.18 -2.75 32.48
N ARG A 251 -3.33 -3.13 33.44
CA ARG A 251 -2.82 -2.19 34.46
C ARG A 251 -2.07 -1.01 33.86
N ARG A 252 -1.25 -1.27 32.82
CA ARG A 252 -0.44 -0.23 32.16
C ARG A 252 -1.28 0.73 31.31
N THR A 253 -2.34 0.24 30.68
CA THR A 253 -3.22 1.04 29.81
C THR A 253 -4.27 1.83 30.59
N HIS A 254 -4.73 1.34 31.74
CA HIS A 254 -5.67 2.07 32.60
C HIS A 254 -5.01 3.21 33.40
N GLY A 255 -3.73 3.09 33.71
CA GLY A 255 -2.97 4.05 34.53
C GLY A 255 -2.41 5.27 33.80
N ILE A 256 -2.82 5.56 32.57
CA ILE A 256 -2.23 6.65 31.76
C ILE A 256 -2.68 8.02 32.31
N LYS A 257 -1.72 8.82 32.79
CA LYS A 257 -1.95 10.20 33.28
C LYS A 257 -0.98 11.22 32.67
N THR A 258 0.19 10.77 32.26
CA THR A 258 1.26 11.61 31.71
C THR A 258 1.70 11.13 30.32
N GLY A 259 2.44 11.96 29.58
CA GLY A 259 3.06 11.55 28.32
C GLY A 259 4.01 10.35 28.48
N ALA A 260 4.73 10.26 29.60
CA ALA A 260 5.59 9.11 29.89
C ALA A 260 4.78 7.83 30.15
N ASP A 261 3.59 7.93 30.73
CA ASP A 261 2.68 6.78 30.86
C ASP A 261 2.13 6.34 29.51
N LEU A 262 1.80 7.31 28.65
CA LEU A 262 1.30 7.05 27.31
C LEU A 262 2.32 6.27 26.47
N SER A 263 3.58 6.72 26.43
CA SER A 263 4.65 6.00 25.71
C SER A 263 4.85 4.58 26.25
N ARG A 264 4.85 4.40 27.59
CA ARG A 264 4.98 3.08 28.21
C ARG A 264 3.79 2.16 27.91
N ALA A 265 2.57 2.70 27.86
CA ALA A 265 1.38 1.93 27.51
C ALA A 265 1.43 1.47 26.05
N ILE A 266 1.83 2.35 25.12
CA ILE A 266 2.03 2.02 23.71
C ILE A 266 3.05 0.89 23.57
N ASP A 267 4.22 1.02 24.22
CA ASP A 267 5.27 0.00 24.17
C ASP A 267 4.80 -1.35 24.74
N THR A 268 4.04 -1.33 25.84
CA THR A 268 3.50 -2.54 26.47
C THR A 268 2.53 -3.27 25.55
N VAL A 269 1.58 -2.54 24.94
CA VAL A 269 0.61 -3.13 24.00
C VAL A 269 1.34 -3.63 22.77
N ARG A 270 2.28 -2.86 22.20
CA ARG A 270 3.07 -3.27 21.03
C ARG A 270 3.81 -4.58 21.28
N GLN A 271 4.51 -4.70 22.41
CA GLN A 271 5.22 -5.93 22.77
C GLN A 271 4.27 -7.13 22.85
N PHE A 272 3.11 -6.96 23.47
CA PHE A 272 2.10 -8.02 23.54
C PHE A 272 1.63 -8.46 22.15
N LEU A 273 1.31 -7.50 21.26
CA LEU A 273 0.78 -7.79 19.93
C LEU A 273 1.75 -8.53 19.01
N THR A 274 3.06 -8.41 19.26
CA THR A 274 4.10 -9.13 18.50
C THR A 274 4.29 -10.59 18.92
N LEU A 275 3.71 -11.01 20.04
CA LEU A 275 3.80 -12.40 20.52
C LEU A 275 2.76 -13.29 19.80
N PRO A 276 3.06 -14.58 19.58
CA PRO A 276 2.04 -15.55 19.19
C PRO A 276 0.95 -15.59 20.27
N LEU A 277 -0.32 -15.47 19.87
CA LEU A 277 -1.42 -15.77 20.78
C LEU A 277 -1.65 -17.28 20.71
N GLY A 278 -1.50 -17.95 21.85
CA GLY A 278 -1.73 -19.39 22.00
C GLY A 278 -3.21 -19.76 21.94
#